data_AF-A0A1I7GKU5-F1
#
_entry.id   AF-A0A1I7GKU5-F1
#
_cell.length_a   1.000
_cell.length_b   1.000
_cell.length_c   1.000
_cell.angle_alpha   90.00
_cell.angle_beta   90.00
_cell.angle_gamma   90.00
#
_symmetry.space_group_name_H-M   'P 1'
#
loop_
_entity.id
_entity.type
_entity.pdbx_description
1 polymer ?
#
loop_
_entity_poly.entity_id
_entity_poly.type
_entity_poly.pdbx_seq_one_letter_code
_entity_poly.pdbx_strand_id
1 'polypeptide(L)'
;MTIGELEREIQWCDDALDDLETEEGIIKELYQEIRDGAEEPMKIYDMTAAGEFRGYLENEAEQTHHQAYTDVHTAQADTLRHLEEIAQAKERIREYRRHCKDELEELKAQLNNNAEQKDGEDN
;
A
#
# COMPACT_ATOMS: atom_id res chain seq x y z
N MET A 1 27.01 -13.96 1.81
CA MET A 1 26.00 -14.09 2.88
C MET A 1 26.10 -15.47 3.48
N THR A 2 25.89 -15.60 4.78
CA THR A 2 25.75 -16.90 5.46
C THR A 2 24.30 -17.37 5.44
N ILE A 3 24.05 -18.66 5.66
CA ILE A 3 22.67 -19.19 5.76
C ILE A 3 21.86 -18.43 6.81
N GLY A 4 22.45 -18.14 7.98
CA GLY A 4 21.79 -17.40 9.05
C GLY A 4 21.61 -15.89 8.79
N GLU A 5 22.29 -15.33 7.78
CA GLU A 5 21.99 -13.99 7.26
C GLU A 5 20.80 -14.06 6.31
N LEU A 6 20.79 -15.02 5.38
CA LEU A 6 19.67 -15.21 4.43
C LEU A 6 18.35 -15.53 5.14
N GLU A 7 18.37 -16.37 6.18
CA GLU A 7 17.17 -16.66 6.99
C GLU A 7 16.65 -15.41 7.70
N ARG A 8 17.55 -14.51 8.13
CA ARG A 8 17.18 -13.22 8.71
C ARG A 8 16.60 -12.25 7.70
N GLU A 9 17.19 -12.16 6.51
CA GLU A 9 16.68 -11.32 5.42
C GLU A 9 15.30 -11.80 4.95
N ILE A 10 15.08 -13.12 4.86
CA ILE A 10 13.76 -13.69 4.55
C ILE A 10 12.73 -13.31 5.62
N GLN A 11 13.09 -13.43 6.90
CA GLN A 11 12.20 -13.03 8.00
C GLN A 11 11.88 -11.53 7.94
N TRP A 12 12.89 -10.69 7.72
CA TRP A 12 12.69 -9.26 7.55
C TRP A 12 11.76 -8.93 6.38
N CYS A 13 11.87 -9.64 5.27
CA CYS A 13 10.95 -9.50 4.14
C CYS A 13 9.51 -9.90 4.50
N ASP A 14 9.35 -10.99 5.26
CA ASP A 14 8.04 -11.47 5.69
C ASP A 14 7.38 -10.45 6.63
N ASP A 15 8.13 -9.94 7.62
CA ASP A 15 7.66 -8.89 8.53
C ASP A 15 7.28 -7.60 7.76
N ALA A 16 8.12 -7.18 6.81
CA ALA A 16 7.85 -5.98 5.99
C ALA A 16 6.62 -6.14 5.07
N LEU A 17 6.35 -7.35 4.58
CA LEU A 17 5.14 -7.62 3.79
C LEU A 17 3.88 -7.55 4.65
N ASP A 18 3.93 -8.08 5.88
CA ASP A 18 2.81 -8.03 6.83
C ASP A 18 2.49 -6.57 7.23
N ASP A 19 3.52 -5.76 7.47
CA ASP A 19 3.38 -4.33 7.75
C ASP A 19 2.70 -3.59 6.58
N LEU A 20 3.18 -3.82 5.35
CA LEU A 20 2.59 -3.21 4.14
C LEU A 20 1.17 -3.70 3.88
N GLU A 21 0.82 -4.95 4.21
CA GLU A 21 -0.54 -5.47 4.11
C GLU A 21 -1.49 -4.79 5.09
N THR A 22 -1.01 -4.53 6.31
CA THR A 22 -1.77 -3.81 7.32
C THR A 22 -2.02 -2.37 6.89
N GLU A 23 -0.99 -1.65 6.45
CA GLU A 23 -1.12 -0.27 5.95
C GLU A 23 -2.02 -0.18 4.72
N GLU A 24 -1.87 -1.10 3.76
CA GLU A 24 -2.73 -1.19 2.57
C GLU A 24 -4.20 -1.37 2.97
N GLY A 25 -4.48 -2.20 3.98
CA GLY A 25 -5.82 -2.42 4.51
C GLY A 25 -6.45 -1.15 5.09
N ILE A 26 -5.72 -0.44 5.95
CA ILE A 26 -6.17 0.81 6.57
C ILE A 26 -6.44 1.87 5.49
N ILE A 27 -5.55 2.03 4.52
CA ILE A 27 -5.70 3.02 3.46
C ILE A 27 -6.91 2.71 2.57
N LYS A 28 -7.14 1.42 2.26
CA LYS A 28 -8.34 1.01 1.49
C LYS A 28 -9.63 1.27 2.25
N GLU A 29 -9.65 1.02 3.56
CA GLU A 29 -10.81 1.30 4.40
C GLU A 29 -11.12 2.81 4.43
N LEU A 30 -10.11 3.64 4.70
CA LEU A 30 -10.27 5.10 4.67
C LEU A 30 -10.67 5.64 3.30
N TYR A 31 -10.10 5.09 2.22
CA TYR A 31 -10.50 5.45 0.85
C TYR A 31 -11.98 5.13 0.61
N GLN A 32 -12.44 3.97 1.07
CA GLN A 32 -13.83 3.55 0.92
C GLN A 32 -14.76 4.44 1.75
N GLU A 33 -14.42 4.78 2.99
CA GLU A 33 -15.20 5.72 3.82
C GLU A 33 -15.33 7.11 3.17
N ILE A 34 -14.22 7.64 2.63
CA ILE A 34 -14.23 8.95 1.95
C ILE A 34 -15.04 8.86 0.66
N ARG A 35 -14.90 7.78 -0.11
CA ARG A 35 -15.66 7.57 -1.33
C ARG A 35 -17.15 7.47 -1.05
N ASP A 36 -17.55 6.67 -0.07
CA ASP A 36 -18.96 6.48 0.29
C ASP A 36 -19.55 7.76 0.90
N GLY A 37 -18.77 8.51 1.70
CA GLY A 37 -19.17 9.80 2.25
C GLY A 37 -19.20 10.95 1.23
N ALA A 38 -18.36 10.88 0.18
CA ALA A 38 -18.36 11.84 -0.93
C ALA A 38 -19.42 11.53 -2.00
N GLU A 39 -19.77 10.24 -2.18
CA GLU A 39 -20.89 9.77 -3.02
C GLU A 39 -22.27 10.00 -2.36
N GLU A 40 -22.35 10.61 -1.16
CA GLU A 40 -23.53 11.30 -0.65
C GLU A 40 -23.50 12.80 -1.03
N PRO A 41 -23.72 13.22 -2.30
CA PRO A 41 -23.92 14.62 -2.58
C PRO A 41 -25.31 15.05 -2.10
N MET A 42 -25.32 16.13 -1.32
CA MET A 42 -26.26 17.22 -1.51
C MET A 42 -27.75 16.89 -1.26
N LYS A 43 -28.13 16.69 0.01
CA LYS A 43 -29.50 17.02 0.41
C LYS A 43 -29.69 18.54 0.39
N ILE A 44 -30.01 19.04 -0.80
CA ILE A 44 -30.84 20.21 -1.12
C ILE A 44 -30.86 21.26 -0.01
N TYR A 45 -29.95 22.25 -0.09
CA TYR A 45 -30.17 23.51 0.60
C TYR A 45 -31.12 24.35 -0.25
N ASP A 46 -32.43 24.25 0.03
CA ASP A 46 -33.45 25.07 -0.63
C ASP A 46 -33.38 26.51 -0.10
N MET A 47 -32.64 27.37 -0.82
CA MET A 47 -32.50 28.80 -0.49
C MET A 47 -33.52 29.69 -1.20
N THR A 48 -34.74 29.21 -1.49
CA THR A 48 -35.74 29.97 -2.27
C THR A 48 -36.31 31.25 -1.64
N ALA A 49 -35.75 31.77 -0.53
CA ALA A 49 -36.32 32.93 0.16
C ALA A 49 -35.31 33.99 0.65
N ALA A 50 -34.60 34.70 -0.25
CA ALA A 50 -34.12 36.08 -0.02
C ALA A 50 -33.51 36.68 -1.30
N GLY A 51 -33.73 37.97 -1.60
CA GLY A 51 -33.15 38.68 -2.75
C GLY A 51 -31.73 39.23 -2.50
N GLU A 52 -31.03 39.62 -3.59
CA GLU A 52 -29.71 40.27 -3.78
C GLU A 52 -28.52 39.89 -2.88
N PHE A 53 -28.69 39.71 -1.56
CA PHE A 53 -27.74 39.03 -0.66
C PHE A 53 -27.51 37.55 -1.06
N ARG A 54 -28.48 37.00 -1.80
CA ARG A 54 -28.49 35.68 -2.41
C ARG A 54 -27.27 35.44 -3.33
N GLY A 55 -26.97 36.38 -4.22
CA GLY A 55 -25.96 36.15 -5.26
C GLY A 55 -24.53 36.06 -4.74
N TYR A 56 -24.19 36.78 -3.66
CA TYR A 56 -22.85 36.71 -3.07
C TYR A 56 -22.67 35.44 -2.25
N LEU A 57 -23.64 35.10 -1.38
CA LEU A 57 -23.59 33.88 -0.58
C LEU A 57 -23.75 32.61 -1.43
N GLU A 58 -24.56 32.63 -2.50
CA GLU A 58 -24.66 31.52 -3.46
C GLU A 58 -23.33 31.28 -4.15
N ASN A 59 -22.66 32.34 -4.60
CA ASN A 59 -21.37 32.24 -5.30
C ASN A 59 -20.24 31.82 -4.35
N GLU A 60 -20.23 32.31 -3.11
CA GLU A 60 -19.27 31.88 -2.07
C GLU A 60 -19.50 30.43 -1.63
N ALA A 61 -20.77 30.01 -1.50
CA ALA A 61 -21.13 28.62 -1.21
C ALA A 61 -20.77 27.69 -2.38
N GLU A 62 -21.03 28.10 -3.62
CA GLU A 62 -20.68 27.34 -4.82
C GLU A 62 -19.17 27.23 -5.00
N GLN A 63 -18.41 28.30 -4.75
CA GLN A 63 -16.94 28.27 -4.75
C GLN A 63 -16.39 27.36 -3.66
N THR A 64 -16.91 27.47 -2.43
CA THR A 64 -16.49 26.62 -1.31
C THR A 64 -16.81 25.16 -1.60
N HIS A 65 -17.97 24.88 -2.20
CA HIS A 65 -18.38 23.56 -2.60
C HIS A 65 -17.47 22.99 -3.70
N HIS A 66 -17.15 23.79 -4.72
CA HIS A 66 -16.27 23.38 -5.81
C HIS A 66 -14.84 23.13 -5.32
N GLN A 67 -14.36 23.94 -4.36
CA GLN A 67 -13.08 23.73 -3.70
C GLN A 67 -13.07 22.43 -2.90
N ALA A 68 -14.08 22.19 -2.05
CA ALA A 68 -14.19 20.97 -1.27
C ALA A 68 -14.25 19.71 -2.16
N TYR A 69 -15.01 19.75 -3.25
CA TYR A 69 -15.05 18.67 -4.24
C TYR A 69 -13.69 18.42 -4.88
N THR A 70 -12.98 19.49 -5.27
CA THR A 70 -11.65 19.41 -5.88
C THR A 70 -10.62 18.83 -4.90
N ASP A 71 -10.66 19.27 -3.64
CA ASP A 71 -9.74 18.81 -2.59
C ASP A 71 -9.96 17.32 -2.29
N VAL A 72 -11.23 16.88 -2.17
CA VAL A 72 -11.57 15.47 -1.97
C VAL A 72 -11.08 14.61 -3.14
N HIS A 73 -11.31 15.04 -4.39
CA HIS A 73 -10.83 14.30 -5.55
C HIS A 73 -9.31 14.23 -5.64
N THR A 74 -8.63 15.32 -5.28
CA THR A 74 -7.16 15.35 -5.25
C THR A 74 -6.63 14.39 -4.20
N ALA A 75 -7.21 14.41 -2.99
CA ALA A 75 -6.84 13.47 -1.92
C ALA A 75 -7.12 12.01 -2.30
N GLN A 76 -8.23 11.73 -2.97
CA GLN A 76 -8.54 10.39 -3.49
C GLN A 76 -7.53 9.93 -4.55
N ALA A 77 -7.13 10.81 -5.46
CA ALA A 77 -6.11 10.49 -6.47
C ALA A 77 -4.74 10.22 -5.84
N ASP A 78 -4.33 11.02 -4.86
CA ASP A 78 -3.10 10.80 -4.09
C ASP A 78 -3.15 9.48 -3.32
N THR A 79 -4.29 9.14 -2.74
CA THR A 79 -4.50 7.87 -2.03
C THR A 79 -4.33 6.66 -2.95
N LEU A 80 -4.92 6.72 -4.15
CA LEU A 80 -4.75 5.66 -5.15
C LEU A 80 -3.29 5.50 -5.58
N ARG A 81 -2.58 6.62 -5.78
CA ARG A 81 -1.15 6.61 -6.08
C ARG A 81 -0.34 5.94 -4.96
N HIS A 82 -0.62 6.25 -3.70
CA HIS A 82 0.05 5.56 -2.59
C HIS A 82 -0.25 4.06 -2.55
N LEU A 83 -1.48 3.63 -2.86
CA LEU A 83 -1.79 2.20 -2.98
C LEU A 83 -1.01 1.52 -4.10
N GLU A 84 -0.81 2.20 -5.24
CA GLU A 84 0.05 1.70 -6.32
C GLU A 84 1.52 1.60 -5.89
N GLU A 85 2.03 2.59 -5.15
CA GLU A 85 3.40 2.57 -4.60
C GLU A 85 3.60 1.41 -3.62
N ILE A 86 2.63 1.15 -2.74
CA ILE A 86 2.63 0.00 -1.84
C ILE A 86 2.64 -1.31 -2.63
N ALA A 87 1.79 -1.44 -3.65
CA ALA A 87 1.76 -2.64 -4.50
C ALA A 87 3.12 -2.91 -5.16
N GLN A 88 3.78 -1.87 -5.68
CA GLN A 88 5.13 -1.97 -6.26
C GLN A 88 6.19 -2.29 -5.21
N ALA A 89 6.08 -1.76 -3.99
CA ALA A 89 6.98 -2.11 -2.88
C ALA A 89 6.85 -3.58 -2.51
N LYS A 90 5.62 -4.10 -2.35
CA LYS A 90 5.35 -5.50 -2.06
C LYS A 90 5.94 -6.44 -3.10
N GLU A 91 5.82 -6.09 -4.39
CA GLU A 91 6.37 -6.95 -5.45
C GLU A 91 7.91 -7.00 -5.39
N ARG A 92 8.57 -5.85 -5.20
CA ARG A 92 10.03 -5.81 -5.03
C ARG A 92 10.51 -6.62 -3.83
N ILE A 93 9.79 -6.57 -2.71
CA ILE A 93 10.12 -7.37 -1.51
C ILE A 93 9.93 -8.86 -1.80
N ARG A 94 8.87 -9.27 -2.52
CA ARG A 94 8.65 -10.67 -2.90
C ARG A 94 9.73 -11.20 -3.83
N GLU A 95 10.18 -10.39 -4.79
CA GLU A 95 11.30 -10.73 -5.67
C GLU A 95 12.60 -10.91 -4.88
N TYR A 96 12.92 -9.95 -4.00
CA TYR A 96 14.10 -10.02 -3.15
C TYR A 96 14.07 -11.25 -2.24
N ARG A 97 12.94 -11.52 -1.59
CA ARG A 97 12.75 -12.71 -0.76
C ARG A 97 12.94 -14.01 -1.54
N ARG A 98 12.47 -14.07 -2.80
CA ARG A 98 12.66 -15.24 -3.67
C ARG A 98 14.13 -15.47 -3.95
N HIS A 99 14.85 -14.41 -4.30
CA HIS A 99 16.30 -14.47 -4.50
C HIS A 99 17.03 -15.00 -3.26
N CYS A 100 16.68 -14.50 -2.06
CA CYS A 100 17.27 -15.01 -0.82
C CYS A 100 16.97 -16.50 -0.57
N LYS A 101 15.77 -16.97 -0.93
CA LYS A 101 15.41 -18.39 -0.82
C LYS A 101 16.20 -19.26 -1.80
N ASP A 102 16.34 -18.81 -3.04
CA ASP A 102 17.08 -19.52 -4.07
C ASP A 102 18.57 -19.66 -3.68
N GLU A 103 19.19 -18.57 -3.20
CA GLU A 103 20.58 -18.62 -2.67
C GLU A 103 20.72 -19.55 -1.47
N LEU A 104 19.72 -19.55 -0.58
CA LEU A 104 19.73 -20.40 0.61
C LEU A 104 19.59 -21.88 0.25
N GLU A 105 18.75 -22.23 -0.72
CA GLU A 105 18.64 -23.59 -1.23
C GLU A 105 19.95 -24.04 -1.90
N GLU A 106 20.59 -23.17 -2.69
CA GLU A 106 21.87 -23.46 -3.31
C GLU A 106 22.95 -23.74 -2.25
N LEU A 107 23.07 -22.88 -1.23
CA LEU A 107 24.04 -23.06 -0.14
C LEU A 107 23.78 -24.34 0.66
N LYS A 108 22.51 -24.67 0.91
CA LYS A 108 22.13 -25.92 1.60
C LYS A 108 22.48 -27.16 0.75
N ALA A 109 22.27 -27.10 -0.56
CA ALA A 109 22.65 -28.18 -1.48
C ALA A 109 24.17 -28.38 -1.54
N GLN A 110 24.95 -27.29 -1.60
CA GLN A 110 26.41 -27.36 -1.58
C GLN A 110 26.94 -27.99 -0.27
N LEU A 111 26.34 -27.66 0.88
CA LEU A 111 26.70 -28.28 2.16
C LEU A 111 26.40 -29.78 2.19
N ASN A 112 25.23 -30.20 1.70
CA ASN A 112 24.87 -31.63 1.65
C ASN A 112 25.80 -32.41 0.72
N ASN A 113 26.09 -31.89 -0.48
CA ASN A 113 27.02 -32.54 -1.41
C ASN A 113 28.43 -32.69 -0.81
N ASN A 114 28.90 -31.69 -0.07
CA ASN A 114 30.20 -31.75 0.61
C ASN A 114 30.22 -32.73 1.79
N ALA A 115 29.08 -32.96 2.45
CA ALA A 115 28.95 -33.96 3.51
C ALA A 115 28.99 -35.38 2.93
N GLU A 116 28.24 -35.63 1.86
CA GLU A 116 28.19 -36.94 1.18
C GLU A 116 29.55 -37.34 0.57
N GLN A 117 30.35 -36.39 0.08
CA GLN A 117 31.70 -36.66 -0.42
C GLN A 117 32.68 -37.06 0.67
N LYS A 118 32.59 -36.48 1.88
CA LYS A 118 33.47 -36.82 3.00
C LYS A 118 33.18 -38.20 3.57
N ASP A 119 31.91 -38.59 3.64
CA ASP A 119 31.52 -39.93 4.11
C ASP A 119 31.92 -41.06 3.12
N GLY A 120 32.21 -40.69 1.86
CA GLY A 120 32.72 -41.59 0.83
C GLY A 120 34.25 -41.73 0.79
N GLU A 121 35.00 -40.79 1.36
CA GLU A 121 36.48 -40.84 1.42
C GLU A 121 37.02 -41.53 2.68
N ASP A 122 36.19 -41.65 3.72
CA ASP A 122 36.54 -42.31 4.99
C ASP A 122 36.15 -43.81 5.07
N ASN A 123 35.69 -44.42 3.96
CA ASN A 123 35.40 -45.87 3.81
C ASN A 123 36.40 -46.57 2.87
#